data_AF-A0A945PEM3-F1
#
_entry.id   AF-A0A945PEM3-F1
#
_cell.length_a   1.000
_cell.length_b   1.000
_cell.length_c   1.000
_cell.angle_alpha   90.00
_cell.angle_beta   90.00
_cell.angle_gamma   90.00
#
_symmetry.space_group_name_H-M   'P 1'
#
loop_
_entity.id
_entity.type
_entity.pdbx_description
1 polymer ?
#
loop_
_entity_poly.entity_id
_entity_poly.type
_entity_poly.pdbx_seq_one_letter_code
_entity_poly.pdbx_strand_id
1 'polypeptide(L)'
;DDRIVLPDEIWEPFANPRLSLEVCFPVRLGDWFDYPYVQVWPTLEQMVERVGADRLLWGTDMPFQNRFCTYQQSRAWIENYCDFLSTEDLGLIMGGTAARILGL
;
A
#
# COMPACT_ATOMS: atom_id res chain seq x y z
N ASP A 1 -9.01 -19.68 3.98
CA ASP A 1 -9.32 -18.43 3.27
C ASP A 1 -8.25 -17.47 3.75
N ASP A 2 -7.18 -17.29 2.98
CA ASP A 2 -5.92 -16.71 3.44
C ASP A 2 -5.96 -15.17 3.40
N ARG A 3 -7.07 -14.61 3.89
CA ARG A 3 -7.32 -13.18 3.89
C ARG A 3 -6.77 -12.55 5.16
N ILE A 4 -6.13 -11.40 5.01
CA ILE A 4 -5.75 -10.55 6.13
C ILE A 4 -7.03 -9.94 6.69
N VAL A 5 -7.30 -10.17 7.98
CA VAL A 5 -8.43 -9.57 8.70
C VAL A 5 -7.88 -8.50 9.62
N LEU A 6 -8.29 -7.26 9.37
CA LEU A 6 -7.87 -6.11 10.15
C LEU A 6 -8.98 -5.74 11.14
N PRO A 7 -8.69 -5.67 12.45
CA PRO A 7 -9.67 -5.24 13.44
C PRO A 7 -10.00 -3.75 13.25
N ASP A 8 -11.25 -3.34 13.49
CA ASP A 8 -11.70 -1.98 13.14
C ASP A 8 -10.91 -0.88 13.89
N GLU A 9 -10.38 -1.20 15.07
CA GLU A 9 -9.61 -0.30 15.93
C GLU A 9 -8.33 0.23 15.26
N ILE A 10 -7.79 -0.49 14.26
CA ILE A 10 -6.59 0.01 13.54
C ILE A 10 -6.86 1.28 12.75
N TRP A 11 -8.13 1.55 12.43
CA TRP A 11 -8.53 2.69 11.60
C TRP A 11 -8.75 3.96 12.44
N GLU A 12 -8.94 3.83 13.75
CA GLU A 12 -9.21 4.97 14.66
C GLU A 12 -8.16 6.09 14.55
N PRO A 13 -6.84 5.81 14.49
CA PRO A 13 -5.84 6.86 14.33
C PRO A 13 -6.01 7.68 13.04
N PHE A 14 -6.55 7.06 11.98
CA PHE A 14 -6.75 7.70 10.67
C PHE A 14 -7.98 8.61 10.61
N ALA A 15 -8.77 8.70 11.69
CA ALA A 15 -9.72 9.79 11.89
C ALA A 15 -9.02 11.16 11.93
N ASN A 16 -7.71 11.19 12.23
CA ASN A 16 -6.89 12.39 12.07
C ASN A 16 -6.50 12.60 10.60
N PRO A 17 -6.98 13.67 9.92
CA PRO A 17 -6.68 13.91 8.51
C PRO A 17 -5.19 14.21 8.22
N ARG A 18 -4.38 14.46 9.26
CA ARG A 18 -2.94 14.73 9.13
C ARG A 18 -2.07 13.48 9.30
N LEU A 19 -2.67 12.32 9.52
CA LEU A 19 -1.96 11.05 9.60
C LEU A 19 -1.95 10.37 8.22
N SER A 20 -0.76 9.95 7.79
CA SER A 20 -0.54 9.22 6.54
C SER A 20 0.06 7.84 6.83
N LEU A 21 -0.11 6.90 5.91
CA LEU A 21 0.34 5.52 6.05
C LEU A 21 1.18 5.08 4.85
N GLU A 22 2.29 4.42 5.15
CA GLU A 22 3.14 3.83 4.13
C GLU A 22 2.56 2.48 3.64
N VAL A 23 2.48 2.33 2.31
CA VAL A 23 2.14 1.08 1.63
C VAL A 23 3.45 0.33 1.34
N CYS A 24 3.84 -0.55 2.25
CA CYS A 24 5.11 -1.29 2.21
C CYS A 24 4.92 -2.79 2.54
N PHE A 25 4.05 -3.47 1.79
CA PHE A 25 3.70 -4.87 2.07
C PHE A 25 4.80 -5.91 1.79
N PRO A 26 5.55 -5.85 0.67
CA PRO A 26 6.47 -6.94 0.30
C PRO A 26 7.49 -7.27 1.38
N VAL A 27 8.09 -6.26 2.01
CA VAL A 27 9.09 -6.47 3.06
C VAL A 27 8.50 -7.06 4.36
N ARG A 28 7.22 -6.80 4.62
CA ARG A 28 6.51 -7.20 5.84
C ARG A 28 5.91 -8.60 5.72
N LEU A 29 5.43 -8.97 4.54
CA LEU A 29 4.58 -10.14 4.31
C LEU A 29 5.09 -11.07 3.20
N GLY A 30 6.21 -10.76 2.54
CA GLY A 30 6.74 -11.59 1.45
C GLY A 30 7.26 -12.96 1.90
N ASP A 31 7.47 -13.18 3.20
CA ASP A 31 7.73 -14.50 3.78
C ASP A 31 6.45 -15.38 3.88
N TRP A 32 5.26 -14.77 3.77
CA TRP A 32 3.97 -15.45 3.95
C TRP A 32 3.18 -15.56 2.64
N PHE A 33 3.32 -14.59 1.75
CA PHE A 33 2.57 -14.52 0.50
C PHE A 33 3.52 -14.37 -0.69
N ASP A 34 3.32 -15.22 -1.69
CA ASP A 34 4.05 -15.16 -2.95
C ASP A 34 3.56 -13.98 -3.80
N TYR A 35 4.46 -13.43 -4.64
CA TYR A 35 4.10 -12.48 -5.69
C TYR A 35 3.01 -13.07 -6.61
N PRO A 36 1.93 -12.32 -6.97
CA PRO A 36 1.76 -10.87 -6.83
C PRO A 36 1.04 -10.42 -5.55
N TYR A 37 1.14 -11.18 -4.46
CA TYR A 37 0.60 -10.84 -3.15
C TYR A 37 -0.93 -10.72 -3.12
N VAL A 38 -1.64 -11.66 -3.76
CA VAL A 38 -3.11 -11.60 -3.95
C VAL A 38 -3.90 -11.44 -2.63
N GLN A 39 -3.35 -11.97 -1.52
CA GLN A 39 -3.91 -11.88 -0.17
C GLN A 39 -3.88 -10.45 0.39
N VAL A 40 -3.01 -9.60 -0.13
CA VAL A 40 -2.83 -8.20 0.29
C VAL A 40 -3.81 -7.28 -0.41
N TRP A 41 -4.27 -7.60 -1.62
CA TRP A 41 -5.08 -6.67 -2.43
C TRP A 41 -6.35 -6.17 -1.72
N PRO A 42 -7.16 -7.04 -1.06
CA PRO A 42 -8.33 -6.57 -0.30
C PRO A 42 -7.98 -5.68 0.90
N THR A 43 -6.75 -5.80 1.40
CA THR A 43 -6.24 -4.92 2.47
C THR A 43 -5.92 -3.54 1.92
N LEU A 44 -5.28 -3.46 0.76
CA LEU A 44 -5.01 -2.18 0.10
C LEU A 44 -6.33 -1.47 -0.29
N GLU A 45 -7.33 -2.22 -0.76
CA GLU A 45 -8.67 -1.69 -1.03
C GLU A 45 -9.28 -1.07 0.24
N GLN A 46 -9.29 -1.78 1.37
CA GLN A 46 -9.75 -1.23 2.66
C GLN A 46 -8.94 0.00 3.10
N MET A 47 -7.62 0.03 2.86
CA MET A 47 -6.82 1.21 3.17
C MET A 47 -7.26 2.42 2.34
N VAL A 48 -7.54 2.24 1.06
CA VAL A 48 -8.05 3.32 0.20
C VAL A 48 -9.42 3.79 0.69
N GLU A 49 -10.34 2.87 1.00
CA GLU A 49 -11.69 3.20 1.48
C GLU A 49 -11.68 3.93 2.84
N ARG A 50 -10.85 3.48 3.78
CA ARG A 50 -10.86 3.95 5.18
C ARG A 50 -9.90 5.12 5.42
N VAL A 51 -8.78 5.17 4.70
CA VAL A 51 -7.72 6.19 4.87
C VAL A 51 -7.72 7.20 3.72
N GLY A 52 -8.05 6.80 2.50
CA GLY A 52 -7.97 7.67 1.32
C GLY A 52 -6.58 7.65 0.68
N ALA A 53 -6.55 7.53 -0.66
CA ALA A 53 -5.31 7.43 -1.43
C ALA A 53 -4.38 8.64 -1.26
N ASP A 54 -4.93 9.83 -1.00
CA ASP A 54 -4.20 11.08 -0.75
C ASP A 54 -3.40 11.10 0.56
N ARG A 55 -3.58 10.06 1.39
CA ARG A 55 -2.85 9.84 2.65
C ARG A 55 -2.09 8.52 2.68
N LEU A 56 -2.07 7.78 1.57
CA LEU A 56 -1.26 6.58 1.39
C LEU A 56 -0.03 6.90 0.53
N LEU A 57 1.15 6.41 0.94
CA LEU A 57 2.40 6.60 0.19
C LEU A 57 3.12 5.27 -0.01
N TRP A 58 3.44 4.93 -1.25
CA TRP A 58 4.21 3.73 -1.57
C TRP A 58 5.66 3.86 -1.13
N GLY A 59 6.16 2.81 -0.47
CA GLY A 59 7.52 2.72 0.00
C GLY A 59 8.06 1.30 -0.15
N THR A 60 9.31 1.18 -0.57
CA THR A 60 9.92 -0.12 -0.88
C THR A 60 10.61 -0.79 0.29
N ASP A 61 11.09 0.00 1.26
CA ASP A 61 12.08 -0.47 2.25
C ASP A 61 13.28 -1.19 1.60
N MET A 62 13.76 -0.69 0.46
CA MET A 62 14.96 -1.21 -0.18
C MET A 62 16.18 -0.96 0.73
N PRO A 63 17.06 -1.96 0.97
CA PRO A 63 17.19 -3.23 0.26
C PRO A 63 16.42 -4.42 0.83
N PHE A 64 15.70 -4.29 1.94
CA PHE A 64 15.10 -5.44 2.62
C PHE A 64 13.99 -6.15 1.84
N GLN A 65 13.18 -5.42 1.05
CA GLN A 65 12.17 -6.04 0.17
C GLN A 65 12.77 -7.01 -0.86
N ASN A 66 14.05 -6.87 -1.21
CA ASN A 66 14.67 -7.63 -2.30
C ASN A 66 14.81 -9.12 -1.97
N ARG A 67 14.55 -9.50 -0.71
CA ARG A 67 14.38 -10.89 -0.29
C ARG A 67 13.15 -11.56 -0.90
N PHE A 68 12.14 -10.77 -1.30
CA PHE A 68 10.81 -11.24 -1.68
C PHE A 68 10.41 -10.85 -3.10
N CYS A 69 10.79 -9.66 -3.54
CA CYS A 69 10.57 -9.24 -4.92
C CYS A 69 11.58 -8.22 -5.41
N THR A 70 11.71 -8.12 -6.73
CA THR A 70 12.47 -7.04 -7.38
C THR A 70 11.77 -5.69 -7.21
N TYR A 71 12.51 -4.60 -7.41
CA TYR A 71 11.94 -3.24 -7.42
C TYR A 71 10.83 -3.08 -8.47
N GLN A 72 10.97 -3.72 -9.64
CA GLN A 72 9.93 -3.70 -10.68
C GLN A 72 8.67 -4.42 -10.22
N GLN A 73 8.81 -5.58 -9.60
CA GLN A 73 7.69 -6.33 -9.03
C GLN A 73 7.00 -5.57 -7.91
N SER A 74 7.73 -4.86 -7.04
CA SER A 74 7.13 -4.11 -5.93
C SER A 74 6.26 -2.93 -6.37
N ARG A 75 6.42 -2.47 -7.62
CA ARG A 75 5.52 -1.53 -8.28
C ARG A 75 4.41 -2.24 -9.04
N ALA A 76 4.78 -3.25 -9.84
CA ALA A 76 3.88 -3.91 -10.77
C ALA A 76 2.66 -4.55 -10.10
N TRP A 77 2.78 -5.08 -8.88
CA TRP A 77 1.63 -5.68 -8.19
C TRP A 77 0.54 -4.64 -7.87
N ILE A 78 0.90 -3.38 -7.63
CA ILE A 78 -0.06 -2.28 -7.43
C ILE A 78 -0.54 -1.77 -8.79
N GLU A 79 0.41 -1.44 -9.68
CA GLU A 79 0.13 -0.77 -10.95
C GLU A 79 -0.69 -1.63 -11.93
N ASN A 80 -0.54 -2.96 -11.91
CA ASN A 80 -1.10 -3.85 -12.94
C ASN A 80 -2.16 -4.84 -12.44
N TYR A 81 -2.35 -5.00 -11.13
CA TYR A 81 -3.26 -6.01 -10.59
C TYR A 81 -4.30 -5.47 -9.60
N CYS A 82 -4.11 -4.26 -9.07
CA CYS A 82 -5.07 -3.62 -8.16
C CYS A 82 -6.11 -2.81 -8.95
N ASP A 83 -6.98 -3.49 -9.71
CA ASP A 83 -7.96 -2.90 -10.64
C ASP A 83 -9.02 -2.00 -9.96
N PHE A 84 -9.13 -2.06 -8.63
CA PHE A 84 -10.00 -1.19 -7.84
C PHE A 84 -9.45 0.25 -7.71
N LEU A 85 -8.16 0.46 -8.01
CA LEU A 85 -7.55 1.79 -7.98
C LEU A 85 -7.91 2.57 -9.25
N SER A 86 -8.43 3.78 -9.08
CA SER A 86 -8.50 4.72 -10.20
C SER A 86 -7.10 5.20 -10.58
N THR A 87 -6.97 5.79 -11.77
CA THR A 87 -5.72 6.44 -12.20
C THR A 87 -5.29 7.55 -11.24
N GLU A 88 -6.26 8.26 -10.62
CA GLU A 88 -5.99 9.30 -9.63
C GLU A 88 -5.46 8.71 -8.32
N ASP A 89 -6.11 7.66 -7.79
CA ASP A 89 -5.66 6.98 -6.57
C ASP A 89 -4.24 6.42 -6.73
N LEU A 90 -3.97 5.78 -7.86
CA LEU A 90 -2.65 5.25 -8.18
C LEU A 90 -1.59 6.36 -8.23
N GLY A 91 -1.91 7.49 -8.86
CA GLY A 91 -1.02 8.65 -8.92
C GLY A 91 -0.69 9.23 -7.54
N LEU A 92 -1.68 9.29 -6.65
CA LEU A 92 -1.50 9.73 -5.26
C LEU A 92 -0.60 8.74 -4.48
N ILE A 93 -0.93 7.44 -4.51
CA ILE A 93 -0.20 6.41 -3.79
C ILE A 93 1.26 6.30 -4.26
N MET A 94 1.48 6.31 -5.57
CA MET A 94 2.80 6.07 -6.17
C MET A 94 3.73 7.29 -6.15
N GLY A 95 3.31 8.42 -5.59
CA GLY A 95 4.20 9.55 -5.35
C GLY A 95 3.52 10.87 -4.97
N GLY A 96 2.28 11.10 -5.40
CA GLY A 96 1.58 12.37 -5.14
C GLY A 96 1.45 12.69 -3.65
N THR A 97 1.11 11.70 -2.83
CA THR A 97 1.02 11.84 -1.37
C THR A 97 2.36 12.18 -0.75
N ALA A 98 3.44 11.48 -1.15
CA ALA A 98 4.78 11.76 -0.66
C ALA A 98 5.24 13.17 -1.05
N ALA A 99 4.99 13.60 -2.28
CA ALA A 99 5.30 14.94 -2.75
C ALA A 99 4.59 16.02 -1.92
N ARG A 100 3.28 15.84 -1.66
CA ARG A 100 2.50 16.74 -0.79
C ARG A 100 3.07 16.84 0.63
N ILE A 101 3.45 15.72 1.23
CA ILE A 101 4.00 15.67 2.60
C ILE A 101 5.38 16.35 2.67
N LEU A 102 6.21 16.14 1.66
CA LEU A 102 7.58 16.64 1.60
C LEU A 102 7.69 18.08 1.04
N GLY A 103 6.60 18.63 0.48
CA GLY A 103 6.58 19.97 -0.11
C GLY A 103 7.35 20.07 -1.43
N LEU A 104 7.26 19.04 -2.27
CA LEU A 104 7.92 18.94 -3.57
C LEU A 104 7.07 19.46 -4.73
#